data_AF-A0A8J8BCJ2-F1
#
_entry.id   AF-A0A8J8BCJ2-F1
#
_cell.length_a   1.000
_cell.length_b   1.000
_cell.length_c   1.000
_cell.angle_alpha   90.00
_cell.angle_beta   90.00
_cell.angle_gamma   90.00
#
_symmetry.space_group_name_H-M   'P 1'
#
loop_
_entity.id
_entity.type
_entity.pdbx_description
1 polymer ?
#
loop_
_entity_poly.entity_id
_entity_poly.type
_entity_poly.pdbx_seq_one_letter_code
_entity_poly.pdbx_strand_id
1 'polypeptide(L)'
;MSAYHQIFVRTAEPPETLLADLTELCDAPLKRIDDGPVDYASHTPTAFIDVELHHDFDPDRDMPFDQYPFLVTIRDRERDQERQQHAAQEVFDALAATGRYRLMLVHDLQRMLATYPPAA
;
A
#
# COMPACT_ATOMS: atom_id res chain seq x y z
N MET A 1 -4.69 13.18 -14.79
CA MET A 1 -4.85 11.99 -13.93
C MET A 1 -3.83 12.11 -12.83
N SER A 2 -4.20 11.84 -11.58
CA SER A 2 -3.23 11.79 -10.48
C SER A 2 -2.55 10.43 -10.52
N ALA A 3 -1.23 10.40 -10.56
CA ALA A 3 -0.47 9.17 -10.46
C ALA A 3 -0.44 8.71 -9.00
N TYR A 4 -0.58 7.41 -8.77
CA TYR A 4 -0.65 6.84 -7.44
C TYR A 4 0.61 6.04 -7.11
N HIS A 5 0.97 6.06 -5.83
CA HIS A 5 2.00 5.19 -5.27
C HIS A 5 1.29 4.11 -4.46
N GLN A 6 1.50 2.87 -4.87
CA GLN A 6 0.72 1.71 -4.47
C GLN A 6 1.65 0.63 -3.96
N ILE A 7 1.34 0.09 -2.79
CA ILE A 7 2.06 -1.03 -2.20
C ILE A 7 1.12 -2.22 -2.22
N PHE A 8 1.43 -3.17 -3.08
CA PHE A 8 0.80 -4.47 -3.11
C PHE A 8 1.40 -5.34 -2.00
N VAL A 9 0.56 -5.94 -1.17
CA VAL A 9 0.96 -6.67 0.02
C VAL A 9 0.38 -8.09 -0.01
N ARG A 10 1.23 -9.07 0.31
CA ARG A 10 0.84 -10.45 0.57
C ARG A 10 1.43 -10.88 1.90
N THR A 11 0.62 -11.54 2.72
CA THR A 11 1.04 -12.13 3.99
C THR A 11 0.26 -13.40 4.27
N ALA A 12 0.81 -14.24 5.16
CA ALA A 12 0.09 -15.35 5.78
C ALA A 12 -0.62 -14.93 7.08
N GLU A 13 -0.32 -13.73 7.58
CA GLU A 13 -0.94 -13.15 8.76
C GLU A 13 -2.39 -12.71 8.48
N PRO A 14 -3.25 -12.63 9.50
CA PRO A 14 -4.57 -12.03 9.38
C PRO A 14 -4.49 -10.57 8.89
N PRO A 15 -5.48 -10.07 8.13
CA PRO A 15 -5.53 -8.67 7.69
C PRO A 15 -5.38 -7.66 8.83
N GLU A 16 -5.90 -7.99 10.01
CA GLU A 16 -5.82 -7.16 11.21
C GLU A 16 -4.38 -6.85 11.65
N THR A 17 -3.44 -7.76 11.36
CA THR A 17 -2.02 -7.54 11.65
C THR A 17 -1.43 -6.46 10.75
N LEU A 18 -1.76 -6.47 9.45
CA LEU A 18 -1.35 -5.40 8.52
C LEU A 18 -1.95 -4.05 8.94
N LEU A 19 -3.23 -4.03 9.30
CA LEU A 19 -3.92 -2.81 9.74
C LEU A 19 -3.31 -2.25 11.04
N ALA A 20 -2.93 -3.12 11.98
CA ALA A 20 -2.27 -2.72 13.22
C ALA A 20 -0.89 -2.11 12.94
N ASP A 21 -0.08 -2.77 12.11
CA ASP A 21 1.24 -2.28 11.72
C ASP A 21 1.16 -0.92 11.00
N LEU A 22 0.22 -0.76 10.07
CA LEU A 22 -0.01 0.51 9.38
C LEU A 22 -0.48 1.61 10.34
N THR A 23 -1.32 1.27 11.31
CA THR A 23 -1.78 2.22 12.33
C THR A 23 -0.62 2.70 13.20
N GLU A 24 0.27 1.80 13.62
CA GLU A 24 1.46 2.13 14.40
C GLU A 24 2.44 2.97 13.58
N LEU A 25 2.72 2.55 12.35
CA LEU A 25 3.66 3.20 11.44
C LEU A 25 3.25 4.62 11.06
N CYS A 26 1.96 4.83 10.81
CA CYS A 26 1.44 6.11 10.37
C CYS A 26 1.00 7.02 11.53
N ASP A 27 1.12 6.54 12.79
CA ASP A 27 0.62 7.20 14.00
C ASP A 27 -0.82 7.73 13.84
N ALA A 28 -1.65 6.95 13.14
CA ALA A 28 -2.98 7.38 12.72
C ALA A 28 -3.92 6.18 12.58
N PRO A 29 -5.08 6.18 13.28
CA PRO A 29 -5.99 5.05 13.28
C PRO A 29 -6.66 4.86 11.91
N LEU A 30 -6.51 3.66 11.35
CA LEU A 30 -7.28 3.20 10.19
C LEU A 30 -8.75 3.01 10.59
N LYS A 31 -9.65 3.65 9.84
CA LYS A 31 -11.10 3.56 10.03
C LYS A 31 -11.70 2.77 8.89
N ARG A 32 -12.59 1.84 9.24
CA ARG A 32 -13.38 1.10 8.25
C ARG A 32 -14.24 2.05 7.44
N ILE A 33 -14.30 1.81 6.14
CA ILE A 33 -15.15 2.48 5.17
C ILE A 33 -16.13 1.43 4.66
N ASP A 34 -17.43 1.72 4.72
CA ASP A 34 -18.48 0.75 4.37
C ASP A 34 -18.95 0.85 2.91
N ASP A 35 -18.52 1.87 2.17
CA ASP A 35 -18.94 2.15 0.79
C ASP A 35 -17.75 2.56 -0.08
N GLY A 36 -17.57 1.84 -1.19
CA GLY A 36 -16.49 2.04 -2.15
C GLY A 36 -15.47 0.90 -2.18
N PRO A 37 -14.42 1.04 -3.02
CA PRO A 37 -13.37 0.02 -3.16
C PRO A 37 -12.40 -0.02 -1.97
N VAL A 38 -12.35 1.05 -1.17
CA VAL A 38 -11.48 1.16 0.00
C VAL A 38 -12.17 0.55 1.22
N ASP A 39 -11.51 -0.41 1.88
CA ASP A 39 -12.02 -1.05 3.10
C ASP A 39 -11.64 -0.25 4.36
N TYR A 40 -10.44 0.32 4.39
CA TYR A 40 -9.95 1.14 5.50
C TYR A 40 -9.24 2.39 4.99
N ALA A 41 -9.47 3.51 5.65
CA ALA A 41 -8.77 4.75 5.36
C ALA A 41 -8.21 5.40 6.62
N SER A 42 -7.03 5.98 6.48
CA SER A 42 -6.38 6.82 7.48
C SER A 42 -5.84 8.08 6.81
N HIS A 43 -5.52 9.07 7.62
CA HIS A 43 -4.84 10.26 7.16
C HIS A 43 -3.87 10.76 8.21
N THR A 44 -2.71 11.15 7.75
CA THR A 44 -1.73 11.90 8.51
C THR A 44 -1.90 13.40 8.19
N PRO A 45 -1.12 14.30 8.80
CA PRO A 45 -1.10 15.70 8.39
C PRO A 45 -0.73 15.91 6.91
N THR A 46 0.01 14.98 6.30
CA THR A 46 0.59 15.13 4.95
C THR A 46 0.07 14.13 3.92
N ALA A 47 -0.46 12.97 4.34
CA ALA A 47 -0.88 11.92 3.43
C ALA A 47 -2.26 11.34 3.75
N PHE A 48 -2.93 10.82 2.73
CA PHE A 48 -4.02 9.86 2.84
C PHE A 48 -3.47 8.46 2.60
N ILE A 49 -3.98 7.50 3.38
CA ILE A 49 -3.63 6.09 3.29
C ILE A 49 -4.94 5.34 3.13
N ASP A 50 -5.10 4.70 1.98
CA ASP A 50 -6.25 3.86 1.68
C ASP A 50 -5.78 2.40 1.63
N VAL A 51 -6.55 1.50 2.20
CA VAL A 51 -6.28 0.06 2.24
C VAL A 51 -7.47 -0.68 1.66
N GLU A 52 -7.19 -1.49 0.66
CA GLU A 52 -8.12 -2.43 0.03
C GLU A 52 -7.66 -3.83 0.43
N LEU A 53 -8.54 -4.60 1.08
CA LEU A 53 -8.29 -5.99 1.48
C LEU A 53 -8.49 -6.97 0.31
N HIS A 54 -9.01 -6.47 -0.80
CA HIS A 54 -9.17 -7.18 -2.05
C HIS A 54 -9.12 -6.19 -3.22
N HIS A 55 -8.55 -6.60 -4.35
CA HIS A 55 -8.62 -5.85 -5.60
C HIS A 55 -8.68 -6.79 -6.80
N ASP A 56 -9.16 -6.28 -7.93
CA ASP A 56 -9.33 -7.04 -9.18
C ASP A 56 -8.29 -6.69 -10.26
N PHE A 57 -7.14 -6.12 -9.89
CA PHE A 57 -6.08 -5.82 -10.85
C PHE A 57 -5.52 -7.07 -11.52
N ASP A 58 -5.61 -7.13 -12.84
CA ASP A 58 -5.01 -8.18 -13.67
C ASP A 58 -3.48 -8.04 -13.70
N PRO A 59 -2.72 -9.15 -13.74
CA PRO A 59 -1.27 -9.11 -13.93
C PRO A 59 -0.86 -8.29 -15.15
N ASP A 60 0.16 -7.43 -15.00
CA ASP A 60 0.76 -6.70 -16.11
C ASP A 60 2.27 -6.90 -16.15
N ARG A 61 2.80 -7.35 -17.30
CA ARG A 61 4.23 -7.61 -17.53
C ARG A 61 4.86 -8.47 -16.42
N ASP A 62 5.71 -7.85 -15.60
CA ASP A 62 6.48 -8.40 -14.49
C ASP A 62 5.86 -8.11 -13.12
N MET A 63 4.62 -7.57 -13.09
CA MET A 63 3.87 -7.24 -11.89
C MET A 63 2.67 -8.19 -11.75
N PRO A 64 2.82 -9.29 -10.98
CA PRO A 64 1.73 -10.24 -10.76
C PRO A 64 0.79 -9.75 -9.66
N PHE A 65 -0.01 -8.71 -9.94
CA PHE A 65 -0.91 -8.09 -8.95
C PHE A 65 -1.84 -9.12 -8.29
N ASP A 66 -2.32 -10.10 -9.05
CA ASP A 66 -3.17 -11.21 -8.59
C ASP A 66 -2.58 -12.05 -7.44
N GLN A 67 -1.25 -12.02 -7.26
CA GLN A 67 -0.58 -12.72 -6.16
C GLN A 67 -0.55 -11.92 -4.85
N TYR A 68 -0.99 -10.66 -4.86
CA TYR A 68 -0.97 -9.76 -3.71
C TYR A 68 -2.42 -9.36 -3.37
N PRO A 69 -3.07 -10.00 -2.39
CA PRO A 69 -4.50 -9.74 -2.15
C PRO A 69 -4.78 -8.33 -1.61
N PHE A 70 -3.79 -7.69 -0.99
CA PHE A 70 -3.97 -6.41 -0.31
C PHE A 70 -3.29 -5.29 -1.08
N LEU A 71 -3.92 -4.12 -1.11
CA LEU A 71 -3.39 -2.91 -1.74
C LEU A 71 -3.43 -1.75 -0.76
N VAL A 72 -2.29 -1.08 -0.59
CA VAL A 72 -2.17 0.16 0.16
C VAL A 72 -1.85 1.28 -0.81
N THR A 73 -2.73 2.28 -0.89
CA THR A 73 -2.56 3.46 -1.74
C THR A 73 -2.19 4.66 -0.88
N ILE A 74 -1.10 5.34 -1.22
CA ILE A 74 -0.60 6.51 -0.51
C ILE A 74 -0.70 7.74 -1.41
N ARG A 75 -1.35 8.79 -0.90
CA ARG A 75 -1.63 10.03 -1.63
C ARG A 75 -1.22 11.24 -0.80
N ASP A 76 -0.40 12.13 -1.36
CA ASP A 76 -0.10 13.40 -0.70
C ASP A 76 -1.34 14.31 -0.70
N ARG A 77 -1.62 14.98 0.42
CA ARG A 77 -2.82 15.82 0.58
C ARG A 77 -2.81 17.05 -0.32
N GLU A 78 -1.63 17.57 -0.64
CA GLU A 78 -1.44 18.72 -1.53
C GLU A 78 -1.05 18.29 -2.95
N ARG A 79 -1.05 16.98 -3.22
CA ARG A 79 -0.70 16.33 -4.49
C ARG A 79 0.77 16.51 -4.90
N ASP A 80 1.63 16.76 -3.93
CA ASP A 80 3.08 16.77 -4.13
C ASP A 80 3.59 15.35 -4.44
N GLN A 81 4.11 15.15 -5.64
CA GLN A 81 4.51 13.83 -6.12
C GLN A 81 5.79 13.33 -5.45
N GLU A 82 6.73 14.22 -5.10
CA GLU A 82 7.98 13.84 -4.45
C GLU A 82 7.70 13.42 -3.02
N ARG A 83 6.87 14.18 -2.29
CA ARG A 83 6.45 13.79 -0.93
C ARG A 83 5.63 12.52 -0.93
N GLN A 84 4.75 12.33 -1.92
CA GLN A 84 3.98 11.09 -2.07
C GLN A 84 4.88 9.89 -2.29
N GLN A 85 5.87 10.00 -3.18
CA GLN A 85 6.84 8.93 -3.43
C GLN A 85 7.65 8.62 -2.17
N HIS A 86 8.13 9.65 -1.46
CA HIS A 86 8.89 9.49 -0.23
C HIS A 86 8.07 8.77 0.85
N ALA A 87 6.85 9.21 1.10
CA ALA A 87 5.95 8.58 2.07
C ALA A 87 5.65 7.12 1.70
N ALA A 88 5.45 6.83 0.41
CA ALA A 88 5.24 5.46 -0.03
C ALA A 88 6.47 4.56 0.15
N GLN A 89 7.67 5.11 -0.10
CA GLN A 89 8.91 4.40 0.15
C GLN A 89 9.13 4.14 1.64
N GLU A 90 8.88 5.11 2.51
CA GLU A 90 8.98 4.94 3.97
C GLU A 90 8.04 3.85 4.48
N VAL A 91 6.80 3.83 3.99
CA VAL A 91 5.84 2.79 4.38
C VAL A 91 6.29 1.41 3.89
N PHE A 92 6.74 1.33 2.64
CA PHE A 92 7.28 0.10 2.08
C PHE A 92 8.46 -0.43 2.89
N ASP A 93 9.44 0.43 3.20
CA ASP A 93 10.66 0.05 3.91
C ASP A 93 10.36 -0.41 5.35
N ALA A 94 9.42 0.27 6.02
CA ALA A 94 9.02 -0.11 7.37
C ALA A 94 8.26 -1.45 7.39
N LEU A 95 7.34 -1.69 6.45
CA LEU A 95 6.69 -2.99 6.31
C LEU A 95 7.71 -4.09 5.98
N ALA A 96 8.66 -3.80 5.09
CA ALA A 96 9.74 -4.72 4.74
C ALA A 96 10.59 -5.07 5.97
N ALA A 97 10.92 -4.09 6.81
CA ALA A 97 11.70 -4.31 8.03
C ALA A 97 11.05 -5.29 9.02
N THR A 98 9.73 -5.48 8.97
CA THR A 98 9.05 -6.48 9.80
C THR A 98 9.35 -7.92 9.39
N GLY A 99 9.78 -8.16 8.14
CA GLY A 99 10.03 -9.49 7.58
C GLY A 99 8.78 -10.37 7.39
N ARG A 100 7.57 -9.85 7.65
CA ARG A 100 6.30 -10.60 7.60
C ARG A 100 5.60 -10.52 6.24
N TYR A 101 5.95 -9.54 5.42
CA TYR A 101 5.22 -9.21 4.21
C TYR A 101 6.04 -9.50 2.96
N ARG A 102 5.36 -10.00 1.92
CA ARG A 102 5.78 -9.82 0.53
C ARG A 102 5.16 -8.53 0.00
N LEU A 103 5.97 -7.71 -0.63
CA LEU A 103 5.66 -6.33 -0.99
C LEU A 103 6.08 -6.07 -2.43
N MET A 104 5.31 -5.24 -3.11
CA MET A 104 5.65 -4.67 -4.40
C MET A 104 5.17 -3.22 -4.43
N LEU A 105 6.12 -2.28 -4.50
CA LEU A 105 5.84 -0.85 -4.64
C LEU A 105 5.76 -0.50 -6.11
N VAL A 106 4.68 0.16 -6.51
CA VAL A 106 4.32 0.45 -7.90
C VAL A 106 3.89 1.89 -8.02
N HIS A 107 4.24 2.50 -9.16
CA HIS A 107 3.79 3.81 -9.56
C HIS A 107 2.82 3.69 -10.74
N ASP A 108 1.61 4.19 -10.52
CA ASP A 108 0.53 4.30 -11.50
C ASP A 108 0.16 2.98 -12.18
N LEU A 109 0.26 1.86 -11.46
CA LEU A 109 0.06 0.48 -11.95
C LEU A 109 0.93 0.07 -13.16
N GLN A 110 1.85 0.93 -13.59
CA GLN A 110 2.60 0.76 -14.84
C GLN A 110 4.09 0.50 -14.59
N ARG A 111 4.60 0.97 -13.44
CA ARG A 111 6.03 0.92 -13.15
C ARG A 111 6.26 0.37 -11.75
N MET A 112 6.81 -0.84 -11.68
CA MET A 112 7.38 -1.37 -10.44
C MET A 112 8.59 -0.53 -10.01
N LEU A 113 8.60 -0.10 -8.76
CA LEU A 113 9.66 0.68 -8.14
C LEU A 113 10.54 -0.19 -7.23
N ALA A 114 9.95 -1.10 -6.45
CA ALA A 114 10.66 -1.97 -5.50
C ALA A 114 9.86 -3.25 -5.16
N THR A 115 10.54 -4.29 -4.64
CA THR A 115 9.91 -5.53 -4.13
C THR A 115 10.63 -6.09 -2.89
N TYR A 116 9.91 -6.83 -2.04
CA TYR A 116 10.47 -7.43 -0.82
C TYR A 116 9.60 -8.54 -0.21
N PRO A 117 10.11 -9.75 0.06
CA PRO A 117 10.90 -10.54 -0.86
C PRO A 117 10.05 -10.88 -2.11
N PRO A 118 10.65 -10.90 -3.31
CA PRO A 118 9.93 -11.09 -4.57
C PRO A 118 9.27 -12.48 -4.67
N ALA A 119 8.33 -12.64 -5.62
CA ALA A 119 7.74 -13.93 -5.95
C ALA A 119 8.82 -14.97 -6.32
N ALA A 120 8.68 -16.19 -5.80
CA ALA A 120 9.45 -17.36 -6.21
C ALA A 120 8.64 -18.16 -7.23
#